data_AF-A0A7K0GMK6-F1
#
_entry.id   AF-A0A7K0GMK6-F1
#
_cell.length_a   1.000
_cell.length_b   1.000
_cell.length_c   1.000
_cell.angle_alpha   90.00
_cell.angle_beta   90.00
_cell.angle_gamma   90.00
#
_symmetry.space_group_name_H-M   'P 1'
#
loop_
_entity.id
_entity.type
_entity.pdbx_description
1 polymer ?
#
loop_
_entity_poly.entity_id
_entity_poly.type
_entity_poly.pdbx_seq_one_letter_code
_entity_poly.pdbx_strand_id
1 'polypeptide(L)'
;MSFNSIDTSPLLKVLKVKRQIGNERSVTSNSSPKLGILLQKVKTDAKIIEVEVSLASFDISKISFVDTVQPSNISFGNINKIREQVAGLFNQDEERMLVFSDEPDRYYKAILIDKTELDGIQSWYDTAKLTFLIPDGVAHSTSYKKITDFTESDGKVIFNITNNGNVEALPIVTAKMNSENGYFGLVNPSGVMEVGDREIIDSETRKFSERPFDYTDTGTGIKDGLAKGQKNMAILNDGTEIFDKGLFIGPWLGRDHLFLENTPSSGGNHAGSLTFDLPTDGSLFDYIWWRQVFMAGAFNQYGFIKVMVSDSDGKFLYGLETIKRKAGLETEYNFMVTDGKGGYKHTDLRWKFEANDENKDNPFNPARGWSDIKRIDDKVSVFWFGSRYERTFSELKGKKSAKLHVALGFINGNPLVTRMYVDGIKYRKDNVAFGYNIPNPYGVGSNIVINGENKTFLVDNIAKLNHVVDYSKWLKIPVGTSTLEISTSSWNNIKPTFSIAFEERWL
;
A
#
# COMPACT_ATOMS: atom_id res chain seq x y z
N MET A 1 -1.83 28.66 -10.34
CA MET A 1 -1.46 27.23 -10.49
C MET A 1 -1.39 26.64 -9.08
N SER A 2 -1.44 25.32 -8.95
CA SER A 2 -1.14 24.65 -7.68
C SER A 2 -0.01 23.66 -7.87
N PHE A 3 0.84 23.53 -6.85
CA PHE A 3 1.96 22.61 -6.83
C PHE A 3 1.93 21.83 -5.51
N ASN A 4 1.99 20.51 -5.58
CA ASN A 4 1.85 19.61 -4.44
C ASN A 4 0.60 19.92 -3.59
N SER A 5 -0.54 20.16 -4.25
CA SER A 5 -1.83 20.53 -3.63
C SER A 5 -1.84 21.89 -2.89
N ILE A 6 -0.79 22.70 -3.04
CA ILE A 6 -0.72 24.06 -2.48
C ILE A 6 -1.06 25.06 -3.59
N ASP A 7 -2.05 25.93 -3.35
CA ASP A 7 -2.31 27.06 -4.25
C ASP A 7 -1.15 28.06 -4.16
N THR A 8 -0.53 28.35 -5.31
CA THR A 8 0.62 29.25 -5.37
C THR A 8 0.21 30.71 -5.50
N SER A 9 -1.07 31.02 -5.73
CA SER A 9 -1.55 32.39 -5.97
C SER A 9 -1.17 33.41 -4.89
N PRO A 10 -1.02 33.06 -3.60
CA PRO A 10 -0.57 34.00 -2.58
C PRO A 10 0.92 34.37 -2.68
N LEU A 11 1.73 33.57 -3.37
CA LEU A 11 3.18 33.73 -3.50
C LEU A 11 3.60 34.18 -4.91
N LEU A 12 2.88 33.71 -5.93
CA LEU A 12 3.26 33.78 -7.33
C LEU A 12 2.02 34.03 -8.19
N LYS A 13 2.10 35.02 -9.08
CA LYS A 13 1.11 35.23 -10.14
C LYS A 13 1.62 34.65 -11.44
N VAL A 14 0.88 33.70 -12.02
CA VAL A 14 1.21 33.15 -13.34
C VAL A 14 0.90 34.20 -14.41
N LEU A 15 1.92 34.58 -15.17
CA LEU A 15 1.81 35.52 -16.29
C LEU A 15 1.56 34.77 -17.60
N LYS A 16 2.29 33.67 -17.80
CA LYS A 16 2.23 32.87 -19.03
C LYS A 16 2.65 31.45 -18.76
N VAL A 17 1.96 30.50 -19.40
CA VAL A 17 2.35 29.10 -19.42
C VAL A 17 2.69 28.73 -20.86
N LYS A 18 3.89 28.21 -21.08
CA LYS A 18 4.35 27.75 -22.39
C LYS A 18 4.50 26.24 -22.34
N ARG A 19 3.61 25.56 -23.07
CA ARG A 19 3.58 24.12 -23.26
C ARG A 19 3.97 23.80 -24.70
N GLN A 20 4.83 22.81 -24.91
CA GLN A 20 5.11 22.30 -26.25
C GLN A 20 3.95 21.42 -26.74
N ILE A 21 3.70 21.43 -28.05
CA ILE A 21 2.77 20.47 -28.67
C ILE A 21 3.49 19.13 -28.75
N GLY A 22 3.01 18.14 -28.00
CA GLY A 22 3.67 16.85 -27.87
C GLY A 22 5.01 16.95 -27.14
N ASN A 23 5.84 15.92 -27.30
CA ASN A 23 7.17 15.84 -26.71
C ASN A 23 8.20 15.57 -27.80
N GLU A 24 9.47 15.82 -27.47
CA GLU A 24 10.59 15.41 -28.30
C GLU A 24 10.58 13.90 -28.56
N ARG A 25 10.99 13.50 -29.77
CA ARG A 25 11.05 12.10 -30.18
C ARG A 25 12.43 11.75 -30.68
N SER A 26 13.08 10.81 -30.02
CA SER A 26 14.32 10.20 -30.46
C SER A 26 14.04 8.98 -31.33
N VAL A 27 14.64 8.95 -32.53
CA VAL A 27 14.39 7.94 -33.56
C VAL A 27 15.68 7.17 -33.86
N THR A 28 15.59 5.84 -33.81
CA THR A 28 16.65 4.94 -34.29
C THR A 28 16.19 4.27 -35.57
N SER A 29 17.02 4.30 -36.61
CA SER A 29 16.70 3.72 -37.92
C SER A 29 17.91 3.09 -38.61
N ASN A 30 17.66 2.22 -39.59
CA ASN A 30 18.68 1.63 -40.45
C ASN A 30 18.31 1.81 -41.93
N SER A 31 19.31 2.03 -42.78
CA SER A 31 19.11 2.14 -44.22
C SER A 31 19.04 0.74 -44.86
N SER A 32 18.02 0.52 -45.68
CA SER A 32 17.83 -0.68 -46.49
C SER A 32 17.90 -0.32 -47.98
N PRO A 33 18.78 -0.97 -48.77
CA PRO A 33 18.93 -0.67 -50.19
C PRO A 33 17.65 -0.80 -51.03
N LYS A 34 16.66 -1.59 -50.58
CA LYS A 34 15.40 -1.84 -51.31
C LYS A 34 14.16 -1.21 -50.66
N LEU A 35 14.24 -0.86 -49.37
CA LEU A 35 13.08 -0.42 -48.58
C LEU A 35 13.25 1.00 -48.02
N GLY A 36 14.35 1.69 -48.33
CA GLY A 36 14.60 3.05 -47.84
C GLY A 36 15.13 3.04 -46.41
N ILE A 37 14.34 3.54 -45.46
CA ILE A 37 14.72 3.62 -44.03
C ILE A 37 13.78 2.74 -43.21
N LEU A 38 14.36 1.78 -42.49
CA LEU A 38 13.67 0.95 -41.51
C LEU A 38 13.73 1.61 -40.13
N LEU A 39 12.58 2.03 -39.62
CA LEU A 39 12.43 2.55 -38.27
C LEU A 39 12.56 1.40 -37.26
N GLN A 40 13.57 1.45 -36.39
CA GLN A 40 13.79 0.41 -35.39
C GLN A 40 13.08 0.72 -34.08
N LYS A 41 13.18 1.98 -33.63
CA LYS A 41 12.63 2.42 -32.35
C LYS A 41 12.30 3.90 -32.41
N VAL A 42 11.19 4.27 -31.79
CA VAL A 42 10.91 5.66 -31.44
C VAL A 42 10.68 5.74 -29.95
N LYS A 43 11.37 6.67 -29.30
CA LYS A 43 11.19 6.99 -27.89
C LYS A 43 10.61 8.40 -27.81
N THR A 44 9.57 8.56 -27.00
CA THR A 44 9.03 9.86 -26.61
C THR A 44 9.74 10.28 -25.34
N ASP A 45 10.36 11.46 -25.36
CA ASP A 45 11.11 11.98 -24.21
C ASP A 45 10.19 12.75 -23.24
N ALA A 46 10.77 13.24 -22.14
CA ALA A 46 10.05 14.00 -21.11
C ALA A 46 9.41 15.26 -21.70
N LYS A 47 8.36 15.76 -21.04
CA LYS A 47 7.74 17.05 -21.39
C LYS A 47 8.37 18.16 -20.56
N ILE A 48 8.57 19.32 -21.17
CA ILE A 48 9.02 20.54 -20.49
C ILE A 48 7.88 21.56 -20.54
N ILE A 49 7.55 22.12 -19.37
CA ILE A 49 6.61 23.23 -19.25
C ILE A 49 7.35 24.43 -18.64
N GLU A 50 7.35 25.54 -19.36
CA GLU A 50 7.91 26.79 -18.89
C GLU A 50 6.79 27.70 -18.38
N VAL A 51 6.94 28.25 -17.17
CA VAL A 51 5.97 29.15 -16.56
C VAL A 51 6.65 30.47 -16.24
N GLU A 52 6.19 31.54 -16.86
CA GLU A 52 6.58 32.90 -16.50
C GLU A 52 5.66 33.36 -15.36
N VAL A 53 6.26 33.79 -14.25
CA VAL A 53 5.56 34.22 -13.04
C VAL A 53 6.05 35.60 -12.59
N SER A 54 5.21 36.32 -11.86
CA SER A 54 5.63 37.49 -11.08
C SER A 54 5.48 37.26 -9.58
N LEU A 55 6.38 37.91 -8.85
CA LEU A 55 6.42 37.98 -7.40
C LEU A 55 6.19 39.43 -7.01
N ALA A 56 5.32 39.67 -6.03
CA ALA A 56 5.10 41.00 -5.50
C ALA A 56 4.98 40.96 -3.98
N SER A 57 5.67 41.86 -3.29
CA SER A 57 5.64 41.92 -1.82
C SER A 57 4.34 42.48 -1.24
N PHE A 58 3.39 42.82 -2.10
CA PHE A 58 2.03 43.20 -1.79
C PHE A 58 1.10 42.92 -2.99
N ASP A 59 -0.20 43.02 -2.77
CA ASP A 59 -1.20 42.87 -3.81
C ASP A 59 -1.23 44.08 -4.76
N ILE A 60 -0.73 43.88 -5.98
CA ILE A 60 -0.63 44.89 -7.04
C ILE A 60 -2.00 45.51 -7.39
N SER A 61 -3.12 44.79 -7.17
CA SER A 61 -4.46 45.33 -7.43
C SER A 61 -4.82 46.52 -6.53
N LYS A 62 -4.06 46.73 -5.45
CA LYS A 62 -4.21 47.87 -4.54
C LYS A 62 -3.53 49.14 -5.04
N ILE A 63 -2.80 49.09 -6.16
CA ILE A 63 -2.27 50.30 -6.80
C ILE A 63 -3.44 51.06 -7.40
N SER A 64 -3.75 52.22 -6.82
CA SER A 64 -4.71 53.17 -7.36
C SER A 64 -4.02 54.47 -7.75
N PHE A 65 -4.50 55.11 -8.82
CA PHE A 65 -4.06 56.46 -9.15
C PHE A 65 -4.62 57.42 -8.09
N VAL A 66 -3.73 58.03 -7.32
CA VAL A 66 -4.07 59.07 -6.34
C VAL A 66 -3.70 60.44 -6.91
N ASP A 67 -4.47 61.47 -6.56
CA ASP A 67 -4.13 62.87 -6.88
C ASP A 67 -2.77 63.22 -6.27
N THR A 68 -1.99 64.08 -6.94
CA THR A 68 -0.61 64.47 -6.60
C THR A 68 -0.43 65.07 -5.20
N VAL A 69 -1.52 65.44 -4.54
CA VAL A 69 -1.58 65.98 -3.18
C VAL A 69 -1.90 64.94 -2.09
N GLN A 70 -2.16 63.68 -2.46
CA GLN A 70 -2.49 62.60 -1.50
C GLN A 70 -1.29 61.67 -1.29
N PRO A 71 -0.86 61.41 -0.04
CA PRO A 71 0.21 60.47 0.24
C PRO A 71 -0.19 59.03 -0.13
N SER A 72 0.74 58.27 -0.71
CA SER A 72 0.51 56.85 -1.03
C SER A 72 0.38 56.01 0.26
N ASN A 73 -0.71 55.26 0.40
CA ASN A 73 -0.91 54.33 1.53
C ASN A 73 -0.35 52.92 1.27
N ILE A 74 0.54 52.77 0.28
CA ILE A 74 1.12 51.48 -0.10
C ILE A 74 2.34 51.19 0.79
N SER A 75 2.28 50.11 1.55
CA SER A 75 3.42 49.57 2.28
C SER A 75 4.03 48.42 1.48
N PHE A 76 5.28 48.60 1.06
CA PHE A 76 6.03 47.56 0.37
C PHE A 76 6.58 46.54 1.36
N GLY A 77 6.25 45.26 1.18
CA GLY A 77 6.83 44.17 1.95
C GLY A 77 8.25 43.81 1.52
N ASN A 78 8.87 42.85 2.21
CA ASN A 78 10.18 42.32 1.85
C ASN A 78 10.05 41.16 0.84
N ILE A 79 10.39 41.41 -0.42
CA ILE A 79 10.33 40.41 -1.49
C ILE A 79 11.22 39.17 -1.24
N ASN A 80 12.31 39.31 -0.47
CA ASN A 80 13.18 38.17 -0.16
C ASN A 80 12.48 37.08 0.65
N LYS A 81 11.51 37.45 1.50
CA LYS A 81 10.69 36.46 2.23
C LYS A 81 9.84 35.63 1.28
N ILE A 82 9.28 36.26 0.24
CA ILE A 82 8.51 35.53 -0.78
C ILE A 82 9.44 34.61 -1.57
N ARG A 83 10.65 35.08 -1.92
CA ARG A 83 11.66 34.24 -2.60
C ARG A 83 12.01 32.99 -1.78
N GLU A 84 12.23 33.14 -0.47
CA GLU A 84 12.50 32.01 0.44
C GLU A 84 11.32 31.02 0.49
N GLN A 85 10.08 31.53 0.56
CA GLN A 85 8.88 30.68 0.56
C GLN A 85 8.71 29.92 -0.76
N VAL A 86 8.96 30.59 -1.89
CA VAL A 86 8.90 30.00 -3.23
C VAL A 86 10.00 28.94 -3.41
N ALA A 87 11.21 29.23 -2.95
CA ALA A 87 12.31 28.27 -2.95
C ALA A 87 11.98 27.04 -2.10
N GLY A 88 11.42 27.24 -0.90
CA GLY A 88 10.97 26.14 -0.04
C GLY A 88 9.86 25.28 -0.66
N LEU A 89 8.91 25.90 -1.37
CA LEU A 89 7.83 25.19 -2.05
C LEU A 89 8.36 24.24 -3.14
N PHE A 90 9.32 24.71 -3.95
CA PHE A 90 9.84 23.95 -5.09
C PHE A 90 11.07 23.09 -4.77
N ASN A 91 11.65 23.20 -3.57
CA ASN A 91 12.75 22.35 -3.12
C ASN A 91 12.24 20.94 -2.78
N GLN A 92 12.10 20.10 -3.81
CA GLN A 92 11.60 18.73 -3.72
C GLN A 92 12.58 17.75 -4.38
N ASP A 93 12.78 16.61 -3.75
CA ASP A 93 13.68 15.55 -4.26
C ASP A 93 12.98 14.59 -5.24
N GLU A 94 11.68 14.79 -5.47
CA GLU A 94 10.82 13.90 -6.26
C GLU A 94 9.75 14.70 -7.00
N GLU A 95 9.16 14.08 -8.02
CA GLU A 95 8.03 14.62 -8.77
C GLU A 95 6.84 14.92 -7.84
N ARG A 96 6.17 16.06 -8.08
CA ARG A 96 4.96 16.47 -7.38
C ARG A 96 3.88 16.87 -8.37
N MET A 97 2.63 16.85 -7.90
CA MET A 97 1.46 17.20 -8.69
C MET A 97 1.45 18.69 -9.03
N LEU A 98 1.49 19.02 -10.32
CA LEU A 98 1.35 20.38 -10.86
C LEU A 98 0.02 20.49 -11.60
N VAL A 99 -0.82 21.45 -11.22
CA VAL A 99 -2.13 21.71 -11.83
C VAL A 99 -2.22 23.17 -12.27
N PHE A 100 -2.75 23.39 -13.46
CA PHE A 100 -3.01 24.72 -13.98
C PHE A 100 -4.52 24.98 -14.06
N SER A 101 -4.90 26.24 -13.83
CA SER A 101 -6.32 26.63 -13.79
C SER A 101 -7.00 26.64 -15.16
N ASP A 102 -6.23 26.67 -16.25
CA ASP A 102 -6.73 26.55 -17.63
C ASP A 102 -7.02 25.10 -18.04
N GLU A 103 -6.51 24.11 -17.31
CA GLU A 103 -6.77 22.68 -17.48
C GLU A 103 -7.07 22.00 -16.12
N PRO A 104 -8.17 22.37 -15.43
CA PRO A 104 -8.42 21.95 -14.05
C PRO A 104 -8.74 20.45 -13.90
N ASP A 105 -9.07 19.78 -15.01
CA ASP A 105 -9.32 18.34 -15.10
C ASP A 105 -8.03 17.53 -15.29
N ARG A 106 -6.86 18.19 -15.31
CA ARG A 106 -5.56 17.57 -15.58
C ARG A 106 -4.49 17.95 -14.56
N TYR A 107 -3.55 17.03 -14.37
CA TYR A 107 -2.34 17.27 -13.60
C TYR A 107 -1.10 16.72 -14.31
N TYR A 108 0.07 17.24 -13.94
CA TYR A 108 1.38 16.80 -14.42
C TYR A 108 2.22 16.33 -13.24
N LYS A 109 3.01 15.27 -13.43
CA LYS A 109 4.02 14.85 -12.44
C LYS A 109 5.31 15.60 -12.72
N ALA A 110 5.54 16.66 -11.98
CA ALA A 110 6.53 17.68 -12.32
C ALA A 110 7.59 17.86 -11.23
N ILE A 111 8.82 18.13 -11.66
CA ILE A 111 9.92 18.59 -10.81
C ILE A 111 10.53 19.86 -11.43
N LEU A 112 10.87 20.85 -10.61
CA LEU A 112 11.52 22.08 -11.07
C LEU A 112 13.02 21.81 -11.26
N ILE A 113 13.55 22.05 -12.46
CA ILE A 113 14.94 21.64 -12.82
C ILE A 113 15.93 22.79 -13.01
N ASP A 114 15.46 23.98 -13.38
CA ASP A 114 16.35 25.10 -13.72
C ASP A 114 16.55 26.05 -12.53
N LYS A 115 17.73 26.67 -12.47
CA LYS A 115 17.96 27.85 -11.62
C LYS A 115 17.03 28.95 -12.13
N THR A 116 16.05 29.30 -11.31
CA THR A 116 15.17 30.44 -11.58
C THR A 116 16.01 31.71 -11.54
N GLU A 117 16.33 32.27 -12.70
CA GLU A 117 16.89 33.62 -12.78
C GLU A 117 15.78 34.62 -12.44
N LEU A 118 16.09 35.52 -11.52
CA LEU A 118 15.22 36.61 -11.10
C LEU A 118 15.67 37.87 -11.82
N ASP A 119 14.74 38.55 -12.51
CA ASP A 119 15.05 39.72 -13.32
C ASP A 119 15.42 40.95 -12.47
N GLY A 120 15.08 40.95 -11.18
CA GLY A 120 15.43 42.00 -10.22
C GLY A 120 14.77 43.34 -10.53
N ILE A 121 13.54 43.33 -11.05
CA ILE A 121 12.89 44.51 -11.64
C ILE A 121 12.76 45.66 -10.62
N GLN A 122 12.22 45.40 -9.42
CA GLN A 122 12.12 46.37 -8.32
C GLN A 122 12.34 45.70 -6.96
N SER A 123 12.55 46.50 -5.90
CA SER A 123 12.73 46.00 -4.53
C SER A 123 11.49 45.26 -3.96
N TRP A 124 10.33 45.43 -4.59
CA TRP A 124 9.06 44.83 -4.20
C TRP A 124 8.40 44.01 -5.30
N TYR A 125 8.96 43.99 -6.52
CA TYR A 125 8.41 43.28 -7.68
C TYR A 125 9.49 42.59 -8.47
N ASP A 126 9.22 41.35 -8.89
CA ASP A 126 10.14 40.59 -9.71
C ASP A 126 9.40 39.68 -10.68
N THR A 127 10.11 39.22 -11.72
CA THR A 127 9.66 38.16 -12.61
C THR A 127 10.66 37.03 -12.63
N ALA A 128 10.13 35.84 -12.90
CA ALA A 128 10.88 34.60 -12.91
C ALA A 128 10.34 33.67 -13.99
N LYS A 129 11.25 32.88 -14.56
CA LYS A 129 10.91 31.76 -15.44
C LYS A 129 11.17 30.45 -14.70
N LEU A 130 10.11 29.65 -14.55
CA LEU A 130 10.15 28.33 -13.93
C LEU A 130 10.12 27.26 -15.02
N THR A 131 11.11 26.38 -15.04
CA THR A 131 11.14 25.23 -15.96
C THR A 131 10.81 23.95 -15.21
N PHE A 132 9.65 23.38 -15.52
CA PHE A 132 9.23 22.09 -14.99
C PHE A 132 9.58 20.97 -15.97
N LEU A 133 10.25 19.94 -15.47
CA LEU A 133 10.42 18.66 -16.13
C LEU A 133 9.27 17.73 -15.72
N ILE A 134 8.62 17.12 -16.72
CA ILE A 134 7.55 16.13 -16.53
C ILE A 134 8.12 14.80 -17.07
N PRO A 135 8.70 13.95 -16.20
CA PRO A 135 9.51 12.81 -16.65
C PRO A 135 8.76 11.75 -17.44
N ASP A 136 7.50 11.47 -17.10
CA ASP A 136 6.65 10.53 -17.86
C ASP A 136 6.01 11.16 -19.10
N GLY A 137 6.17 12.47 -19.27
CA GLY A 137 5.88 13.20 -20.48
C GLY A 137 4.39 13.43 -20.78
N VAL A 138 3.48 13.17 -19.84
CA VAL A 138 2.04 13.24 -20.10
C VAL A 138 1.31 14.08 -19.04
N ALA A 139 0.17 14.63 -19.43
CA ALA A 139 -0.87 15.08 -18.52
C ALA A 139 -1.73 13.88 -18.11
N HIS A 140 -2.21 13.88 -16.88
CA HIS A 140 -3.04 12.85 -16.29
C HIS A 140 -4.40 13.43 -15.91
N SER A 141 -5.47 12.65 -16.03
CA SER A 141 -6.78 13.10 -15.54
C SER A 141 -6.75 13.17 -14.02
N THR A 142 -7.36 14.21 -13.44
CA THR A 142 -7.57 14.28 -11.99
C THR A 142 -8.62 13.29 -11.49
N SER A 143 -9.24 12.51 -12.38
CA SER A 143 -10.27 11.52 -12.07
C SER A 143 -9.97 10.16 -12.70
N TYR A 144 -10.27 9.09 -11.96
CA TYR A 144 -10.23 7.73 -12.49
C TYR A 144 -11.57 7.36 -13.12
N LYS A 145 -11.51 6.75 -14.30
CA LYS A 145 -12.62 5.96 -14.84
C LYS A 145 -12.66 4.63 -14.11
N LYS A 146 -13.83 4.25 -13.59
CA LYS A 146 -14.06 2.96 -12.94
C LYS A 146 -15.10 2.17 -13.72
N ILE A 147 -14.75 0.94 -14.06
CA ILE A 147 -15.61 0.01 -14.80
C ILE A 147 -15.82 -1.23 -13.93
N THR A 148 -17.08 -1.60 -13.74
CA THR A 148 -17.50 -2.80 -13.00
C THR A 148 -18.38 -3.71 -13.83
N ASP A 149 -18.99 -3.16 -14.89
CA ASP A 149 -19.83 -3.92 -15.80
C ASP A 149 -18.98 -4.70 -16.79
N PHE A 150 -19.28 -5.99 -16.92
CA PHE A 150 -18.62 -6.90 -17.84
C PHE A 150 -19.64 -7.89 -18.39
N THR A 151 -19.28 -8.53 -19.50
CA THR A 151 -20.00 -9.69 -20.02
C THR A 151 -19.18 -10.95 -19.81
N GLU A 152 -19.84 -12.10 -19.76
CA GLU A 152 -19.16 -13.40 -19.73
C GLU A 152 -19.36 -14.10 -21.08
N SER A 153 -18.26 -14.57 -21.68
CA SER A 153 -18.28 -15.35 -22.92
C SER A 153 -17.12 -16.34 -22.92
N ASP A 154 -17.37 -17.58 -23.33
CA ASP A 154 -16.37 -18.67 -23.40
C ASP A 154 -15.56 -18.83 -22.10
N GLY A 155 -16.21 -18.68 -20.94
CA GLY A 155 -15.60 -18.79 -19.62
C GLY A 155 -14.69 -17.61 -19.22
N LYS A 156 -14.63 -16.56 -20.04
CA LYS A 156 -13.88 -15.32 -19.80
C LYS A 156 -14.81 -14.19 -19.36
N VAL A 157 -14.28 -13.28 -18.57
CA VAL A 157 -14.88 -11.99 -18.26
C VAL A 157 -14.37 -10.96 -19.26
N ILE A 158 -15.26 -10.21 -19.90
CA ILE A 158 -14.92 -9.25 -20.96
C ILE A 158 -15.38 -7.85 -20.56
N PHE A 159 -14.43 -6.93 -20.44
CA PHE A 159 -14.68 -5.52 -20.22
C PHE A 159 -14.57 -4.75 -21.53
N ASN A 160 -15.59 -3.95 -21.84
CA ASN A 160 -15.52 -2.94 -22.90
C ASN A 160 -15.01 -1.65 -22.29
N ILE A 161 -13.90 -1.13 -22.81
CA ILE A 161 -13.18 0.01 -22.24
C ILE A 161 -13.00 1.07 -23.31
N THR A 162 -13.31 2.33 -22.97
CA THR A 162 -13.05 3.48 -23.83
C THR A 162 -12.11 4.47 -23.13
N ASN A 163 -10.94 4.67 -23.74
CA ASN A 163 -9.96 5.68 -23.37
C ASN A 163 -10.07 6.87 -24.33
N ASN A 164 -10.55 8.01 -23.83
CA ASN A 164 -10.68 9.28 -24.55
C ASN A 164 -9.40 10.14 -24.45
N GLY A 165 -8.35 9.63 -23.80
CA GLY A 165 -7.01 10.19 -23.86
C GLY A 165 -6.42 10.15 -25.27
N ASN A 166 -5.27 10.79 -25.47
CA ASN A 166 -4.55 10.71 -26.76
C ASN A 166 -3.30 9.81 -26.69
N VAL A 167 -3.07 9.18 -25.54
CA VAL A 167 -2.08 8.12 -25.31
C VAL A 167 -2.71 6.94 -24.57
N GLU A 168 -2.01 5.82 -24.58
CA GLU A 168 -2.40 4.63 -23.81
C GLU A 168 -2.62 5.01 -22.32
N ALA A 169 -3.46 4.30 -21.58
CA ALA A 169 -3.63 4.43 -20.12
C ALA A 169 -3.10 3.19 -19.38
N LEU A 170 -2.86 3.31 -18.06
CA LEU A 170 -2.37 2.19 -17.23
C LEU A 170 -3.53 1.69 -16.35
N PRO A 171 -4.01 0.46 -16.54
CA PRO A 171 -5.10 -0.09 -15.74
C PRO A 171 -4.65 -0.55 -14.37
N ILE A 172 -5.56 -0.41 -13.40
CA ILE A 172 -5.57 -1.09 -12.11
C ILE A 172 -6.74 -2.07 -12.15
N VAL A 173 -6.43 -3.37 -12.15
CA VAL A 173 -7.43 -4.44 -12.13
C VAL A 173 -7.54 -4.97 -10.71
N THR A 174 -8.74 -4.94 -10.15
CA THR A 174 -9.06 -5.52 -8.85
C THR A 174 -9.99 -6.71 -9.00
N ALA A 175 -9.78 -7.74 -8.18
CA ALA A 175 -10.63 -8.91 -8.14
C ALA A 175 -10.86 -9.35 -6.69
N LYS A 176 -12.12 -9.29 -6.24
CA LYS A 176 -12.54 -9.87 -4.96
C LYS A 176 -12.99 -11.31 -5.17
N MET A 177 -12.31 -12.25 -4.52
CA MET A 177 -12.53 -13.68 -4.73
C MET A 177 -13.83 -14.17 -4.09
N ASN A 178 -14.73 -14.71 -4.92
CA ASN A 178 -16.00 -15.30 -4.48
C ASN A 178 -15.96 -16.84 -4.39
N SER A 179 -15.01 -17.46 -5.08
CA SER A 179 -14.67 -18.88 -4.99
C SER A 179 -13.16 -19.03 -5.14
N GLU A 180 -12.64 -20.24 -4.94
CA GLU A 180 -11.22 -20.51 -5.13
C GLU A 180 -10.76 -20.22 -6.57
N ASN A 181 -9.53 -19.71 -6.71
CA ASN A 181 -8.87 -19.49 -7.99
C ASN A 181 -7.35 -19.61 -7.85
N GLY A 182 -6.69 -20.07 -8.91
CA GLY A 182 -5.24 -20.26 -8.95
C GLY A 182 -4.54 -19.39 -9.98
N TYR A 183 -5.30 -18.76 -10.86
CA TYR A 183 -4.77 -18.15 -12.08
C TYR A 183 -5.62 -16.97 -12.54
N PHE A 184 -4.96 -15.93 -13.05
CA PHE A 184 -5.59 -14.96 -13.91
C PHE A 184 -4.78 -14.78 -15.19
N GLY A 185 -5.45 -14.87 -16.33
CA GLY A 185 -4.91 -14.49 -17.63
C GLY A 185 -5.63 -13.26 -18.15
N LEU A 186 -4.89 -12.18 -18.35
CA LEU A 186 -5.42 -10.92 -18.85
C LEU A 186 -4.93 -10.70 -20.28
N VAL A 187 -5.84 -10.36 -21.19
CA VAL A 187 -5.54 -10.17 -22.62
C VAL A 187 -6.20 -8.90 -23.12
N ASN A 188 -5.43 -8.04 -23.78
CA ASN A 188 -5.95 -6.92 -24.55
C ASN A 188 -5.00 -6.60 -25.73
N PRO A 189 -5.30 -5.60 -26.58
CA PRO A 189 -4.44 -5.28 -27.72
C PRO A 189 -2.98 -4.91 -27.37
N SER A 190 -2.69 -4.50 -26.12
CA SER A 190 -1.32 -4.19 -25.69
C SER A 190 -0.48 -5.44 -25.37
N GLY A 191 -1.13 -6.58 -25.12
CA GLY A 191 -0.45 -7.84 -24.85
C GLY A 191 -1.22 -8.79 -23.93
N VAL A 192 -0.45 -9.64 -23.26
CA VAL A 192 -0.93 -10.68 -22.35
C VAL A 192 -0.18 -10.56 -21.02
N MET A 193 -0.91 -10.70 -19.93
CA MET A 193 -0.38 -10.83 -18.58
C MET A 193 -0.93 -12.09 -17.94
N GLU A 194 -0.06 -12.85 -17.28
CA GLU A 194 -0.44 -14.03 -16.54
C GLU A 194 0.06 -13.93 -15.10
N VAL A 195 -0.81 -14.25 -14.14
CA VAL A 195 -0.47 -14.34 -12.73
C VAL A 195 -1.02 -15.63 -12.12
N GLY A 196 -0.24 -16.22 -11.22
CA GLY A 196 -0.53 -17.55 -10.68
C GLY A 196 -0.08 -18.66 -11.63
N ASP A 197 -0.79 -19.78 -11.60
CA ASP A 197 -0.43 -20.96 -12.37
C ASP A 197 -1.68 -21.60 -13.00
N ARG A 198 -1.70 -21.64 -14.33
CA ARG A 198 -2.78 -22.18 -15.15
C ARG A 198 -2.88 -23.70 -15.08
N GLU A 199 -1.76 -24.38 -14.85
CA GLU A 199 -1.61 -25.84 -14.87
C GLU A 199 -1.88 -26.48 -13.50
N ILE A 200 -2.31 -25.71 -12.50
CA ILE A 200 -2.91 -26.23 -11.27
C ILE A 200 -4.31 -26.79 -11.59
N ILE A 201 -4.35 -27.83 -12.42
CA ILE A 201 -5.50 -28.70 -12.69
C ILE A 201 -5.02 -30.13 -12.44
N ASP A 202 -5.50 -30.71 -11.34
CA ASP A 202 -5.80 -32.14 -11.18
C ASP A 202 -4.75 -33.16 -11.70
N SER A 203 -3.54 -33.18 -11.13
CA SER A 203 -2.60 -34.30 -11.33
C SER A 203 -2.15 -34.99 -10.05
N GLU A 204 -2.80 -34.73 -8.93
CA GLU A 204 -2.78 -35.55 -7.73
C GLU A 204 -3.89 -35.01 -6.83
N THR A 205 -4.54 -35.85 -6.05
CA THR A 205 -5.60 -35.49 -5.08
C THR A 205 -5.06 -34.54 -3.99
N ARG A 206 -4.74 -33.29 -4.34
CA ARG A 206 -4.23 -32.27 -3.43
C ARG A 206 -5.43 -31.64 -2.74
N LYS A 207 -5.56 -31.89 -1.44
CA LYS A 207 -6.58 -31.22 -0.63
C LYS A 207 -6.40 -29.70 -0.75
N PHE A 208 -7.48 -28.98 -1.01
CA PHE A 208 -7.46 -27.52 -1.10
C PHE A 208 -7.06 -26.88 0.23
N SER A 209 -6.48 -25.69 0.20
CA SER A 209 -6.18 -24.93 1.42
C SER A 209 -7.48 -24.63 2.18
N GLU A 210 -7.47 -24.78 3.51
CA GLU A 210 -8.62 -24.52 4.37
C GLU A 210 -8.53 -23.12 4.97
N ARG A 211 -9.60 -22.34 4.88
CA ARG A 211 -9.68 -20.95 5.40
C ARG A 211 -10.77 -20.86 6.47
N PRO A 212 -10.50 -21.28 7.71
CA PRO A 212 -11.51 -21.36 8.76
C PRO A 212 -12.12 -19.99 9.11
N PHE A 213 -11.36 -18.90 8.94
CA PHE A 213 -11.87 -17.55 9.11
C PHE A 213 -11.07 -16.50 8.34
N ASP A 214 -11.77 -15.44 7.94
CA ASP A 214 -11.21 -14.20 7.40
C ASP A 214 -11.92 -13.00 8.04
N TYR A 215 -11.32 -12.45 9.10
CA TYR A 215 -11.82 -11.27 9.82
C TYR A 215 -11.12 -9.99 9.37
N THR A 216 -10.68 -9.94 8.11
CA THR A 216 -10.10 -8.73 7.51
C THR A 216 -11.21 -7.81 6.97
N ASP A 217 -10.85 -6.57 6.63
CA ASP A 217 -11.78 -5.61 6.01
C ASP A 217 -12.39 -6.13 4.69
N THR A 218 -11.73 -7.07 3.99
CA THR A 218 -12.24 -7.69 2.77
C THR A 218 -13.06 -8.96 3.03
N GLY A 219 -12.88 -9.57 4.21
CA GLY A 219 -13.65 -10.69 4.75
C GLY A 219 -14.90 -10.23 5.52
N THR A 220 -15.11 -10.78 6.73
CA THR A 220 -16.25 -10.41 7.59
C THR A 220 -15.96 -9.28 8.59
N GLY A 221 -14.71 -8.79 8.62
CA GLY A 221 -14.28 -7.68 9.48
C GLY A 221 -13.93 -8.08 10.92
N ILE A 222 -13.06 -7.29 11.55
CA ILE A 222 -12.52 -7.61 12.89
C ILE A 222 -13.60 -7.62 13.99
N LYS A 223 -14.71 -6.90 13.79
CA LYS A 223 -15.88 -6.95 14.66
C LYS A 223 -16.50 -8.35 14.76
N ASP A 224 -16.57 -9.08 13.65
CA ASP A 224 -17.01 -10.47 13.64
C ASP A 224 -15.98 -11.38 14.31
N GLY A 225 -14.69 -11.09 14.13
CA GLY A 225 -13.60 -11.73 14.87
C GLY A 225 -13.73 -11.56 16.39
N LEU A 226 -14.09 -10.36 16.87
CA LEU A 226 -14.42 -10.14 18.28
C LEU A 226 -15.63 -11.00 18.68
N ALA A 227 -16.70 -11.06 17.89
CA ALA A 227 -17.89 -11.83 18.26
C ALA A 227 -17.60 -13.35 18.38
N LYS A 228 -16.73 -13.89 17.53
CA LYS A 228 -16.46 -15.34 17.41
C LYS A 228 -15.27 -15.84 18.24
N GLY A 229 -14.29 -14.98 18.53
CA GLY A 229 -13.10 -15.38 19.27
C GLY A 229 -13.36 -15.68 20.75
N GLN A 230 -12.80 -16.78 21.25
CA GLN A 230 -12.85 -17.16 22.67
C GLN A 230 -12.05 -16.14 23.49
N LYS A 231 -12.69 -15.55 24.52
CA LYS A 231 -12.11 -14.47 25.32
C LYS A 231 -11.15 -15.01 26.36
N ASN A 232 -9.99 -14.39 26.49
CA ASN A 232 -9.09 -14.61 27.64
C ASN A 232 -8.64 -16.07 27.81
N MET A 233 -8.53 -16.79 26.67
CA MET A 233 -8.08 -18.18 26.59
C MET A 233 -6.71 -18.34 25.90
N ALA A 234 -5.97 -17.25 25.71
CA ALA A 234 -4.73 -17.29 24.95
C ALA A 234 -3.61 -18.07 25.65
N ILE A 235 -2.87 -18.86 24.86
CA ILE A 235 -1.62 -19.50 25.28
C ILE A 235 -0.49 -18.66 24.67
N LEU A 236 0.23 -17.93 25.52
CA LEU A 236 1.34 -17.05 25.13
C LEU A 236 2.70 -17.70 25.45
N ASN A 237 3.78 -17.04 25.04
CA ASN A 237 5.14 -17.56 25.12
C ASN A 237 5.67 -17.70 26.56
N ASP A 238 5.36 -16.75 27.46
CA ASP A 238 5.99 -16.64 28.78
C ASP A 238 5.01 -16.82 29.96
N GLY A 239 3.70 -16.76 29.71
CA GLY A 239 2.67 -16.96 30.73
C GLY A 239 2.65 -15.91 31.84
N THR A 240 3.24 -14.73 31.60
CA THR A 240 3.35 -13.67 32.61
C THR A 240 2.11 -12.77 32.68
N GLU A 241 1.21 -12.89 31.72
CA GLU A 241 0.01 -12.08 31.60
C GLU A 241 -1.14 -12.58 32.47
N ILE A 242 -1.82 -11.63 33.11
CA ILE A 242 -3.10 -11.84 33.77
C ILE A 242 -4.20 -11.46 32.77
N PHE A 243 -5.06 -12.42 32.40
CA PHE A 243 -6.13 -12.19 31.44
C PHE A 243 -7.42 -11.66 32.09
N ASP A 244 -7.37 -10.42 32.60
CA ASP A 244 -8.47 -9.76 33.29
C ASP A 244 -9.06 -8.56 32.53
N LYS A 245 -8.60 -8.28 31.31
CA LYS A 245 -9.08 -7.16 30.50
C LYS A 245 -10.00 -7.59 29.37
N GLY A 246 -10.92 -6.70 29.01
CA GLY A 246 -11.77 -6.84 27.82
C GLY A 246 -11.07 -6.32 26.55
N LEU A 247 -11.50 -6.85 25.40
CA LEU A 247 -11.20 -6.30 24.09
C LEU A 247 -12.48 -5.72 23.47
N PHE A 248 -12.36 -4.55 22.82
CA PHE A 248 -13.49 -3.79 22.29
C PHE A 248 -13.25 -3.38 20.83
N ILE A 249 -14.33 -3.04 20.13
CA ILE A 249 -14.28 -2.43 18.79
C ILE A 249 -14.51 -0.93 18.90
N GLY A 250 -13.68 -0.14 18.24
CA GLY A 250 -13.80 1.31 18.21
C GLY A 250 -13.52 1.86 16.82
N PRO A 251 -14.29 2.87 16.35
CA PRO A 251 -14.04 3.49 15.06
C PRO A 251 -12.88 4.49 15.17
N TRP A 252 -11.95 4.44 14.22
CA TRP A 252 -10.94 5.47 14.02
C TRP A 252 -10.50 5.48 12.55
N LEU A 253 -10.25 6.66 11.97
CA LEU A 253 -9.87 6.81 10.55
C LEU A 253 -10.73 5.99 9.56
N GLY A 254 -12.03 5.92 9.81
CA GLY A 254 -12.99 5.25 8.92
C GLY A 254 -13.00 3.72 8.97
N ARG A 255 -12.44 3.10 10.03
CA ARG A 255 -12.41 1.64 10.18
C ARG A 255 -12.57 1.17 11.62
N ASP A 256 -12.92 -0.10 11.77
CA ASP A 256 -13.06 -0.78 13.05
C ASP A 256 -11.70 -1.26 13.56
N HIS A 257 -11.40 -0.96 14.82
CA HIS A 257 -10.17 -1.35 15.51
C HIS A 257 -10.49 -2.23 16.72
N LEU A 258 -9.85 -3.40 16.83
CA LEU A 258 -9.79 -4.17 18.07
C LEU A 258 -8.77 -3.54 19.00
N PHE A 259 -9.20 -3.14 20.19
CA PHE A 259 -8.34 -2.50 21.17
C PHE A 259 -8.60 -3.01 22.59
N LEU A 260 -7.59 -2.84 23.45
CA LEU A 260 -7.67 -3.21 24.86
C LEU A 260 -8.46 -2.18 25.66
N GLU A 261 -9.30 -2.65 26.57
CA GLU A 261 -9.89 -1.79 27.60
C GLU A 261 -8.83 -0.99 28.35
N ASN A 262 -8.98 0.33 28.38
CA ASN A 262 -8.01 1.21 29.03
C ASN A 262 -8.37 1.53 30.49
N THR A 263 -8.66 0.50 31.27
CA THR A 263 -8.88 0.61 32.71
C THR A 263 -7.56 0.28 33.43
N PRO A 264 -6.94 1.23 34.17
CA PRO A 264 -5.64 0.99 34.80
C PRO A 264 -5.67 -0.23 35.74
N SER A 265 -4.61 -1.04 35.70
CA SER A 265 -4.32 -2.08 36.70
C SER A 265 -3.04 -1.76 37.45
N SER A 266 -2.99 -2.10 38.74
CA SER A 266 -1.81 -1.90 39.59
C SER A 266 -0.79 -3.03 39.40
N GLY A 267 0.38 -2.71 38.85
CA GLY A 267 1.48 -3.67 38.67
C GLY A 267 1.19 -4.78 37.65
N GLY A 268 2.18 -5.62 37.36
CA GLY A 268 2.03 -6.80 36.48
C GLY A 268 1.69 -6.51 35.01
N ASN A 269 1.65 -7.59 34.22
CA ASN A 269 1.22 -7.54 32.82
C ASN A 269 -0.25 -7.97 32.76
N HIS A 270 -1.13 -7.08 32.30
CA HIS A 270 -2.57 -7.30 32.22
C HIS A 270 -3.03 -7.30 30.78
N ALA A 271 -3.81 -8.28 30.35
CA ALA A 271 -4.14 -8.47 28.95
C ALA A 271 -5.59 -8.87 28.72
N GLY A 272 -6.06 -8.57 27.52
CA GLY A 272 -7.26 -9.14 26.92
C GLY A 272 -6.85 -9.94 25.69
N SER A 273 -7.54 -11.05 25.41
CA SER A 273 -7.18 -11.90 24.27
C SER A 273 -8.38 -12.48 23.54
N LEU A 274 -8.16 -12.82 22.26
CA LEU A 274 -9.01 -13.68 21.45
C LEU A 274 -8.25 -14.95 21.08
N THR A 275 -8.94 -16.07 21.14
CA THR A 275 -8.45 -17.38 20.69
C THR A 275 -9.40 -17.95 19.65
N PHE A 276 -8.83 -18.45 18.57
CA PHE A 276 -9.54 -19.07 17.46
C PHE A 276 -9.05 -20.51 17.30
N ASP A 277 -9.99 -21.45 17.24
CA ASP A 277 -9.70 -22.84 16.93
C ASP A 277 -9.29 -22.97 15.45
N LEU A 278 -8.20 -23.70 15.20
CA LEU A 278 -7.78 -24.10 13.87
C LEU A 278 -8.42 -25.46 13.51
N PRO A 279 -8.32 -25.93 12.26
CA PRO A 279 -8.87 -27.24 11.87
C PRO A 279 -8.43 -28.37 12.82
N THR A 280 -9.34 -29.29 13.14
CA THR A 280 -9.21 -30.26 14.25
C THR A 280 -8.06 -31.25 14.08
N ASP A 281 -7.64 -31.52 12.85
CA ASP A 281 -6.47 -32.35 12.54
C ASP A 281 -5.13 -31.61 12.70
N GLY A 282 -5.19 -30.33 13.06
CA GLY A 282 -4.07 -29.41 13.19
C GLY A 282 -3.40 -29.10 11.86
N SER A 283 -2.32 -28.31 11.90
CA SER A 283 -1.63 -27.87 10.68
C SER A 283 -0.11 -27.86 10.84
N LEU A 284 0.57 -28.35 9.79
CA LEU A 284 2.02 -28.16 9.61
C LEU A 284 2.30 -26.99 8.68
N PHE A 285 1.32 -26.52 7.92
CA PHE A 285 1.51 -25.51 6.88
C PHE A 285 0.55 -24.36 7.12
N ASP A 286 1.05 -23.31 7.76
CA ASP A 286 0.22 -22.20 8.23
C ASP A 286 0.48 -20.96 7.41
N TYR A 287 -0.57 -20.20 7.15
CA TYR A 287 -0.48 -18.82 6.72
C TYR A 287 -1.37 -17.97 7.63
N ILE A 288 -0.73 -17.08 8.39
CA ILE A 288 -1.38 -16.14 9.30
C ILE A 288 -1.13 -14.75 8.77
N TRP A 289 -2.19 -13.97 8.63
CA TRP A 289 -2.13 -12.58 8.23
C TRP A 289 -2.86 -11.73 9.25
N TRP A 290 -2.32 -10.56 9.57
CA TRP A 290 -3.01 -9.56 10.37
C TRP A 290 -2.61 -8.15 9.98
N ARG A 291 -3.42 -7.18 10.38
CA ARG A 291 -3.07 -5.77 10.33
C ARG A 291 -3.11 -5.20 11.73
N GLN A 292 -2.06 -4.47 12.11
CA GLN A 292 -1.95 -3.82 13.41
C GLN A 292 -1.55 -2.34 13.29
N VAL A 293 -1.95 -1.55 14.28
CA VAL A 293 -1.43 -0.19 14.50
C VAL A 293 -0.74 -0.16 15.86
N PHE A 294 0.47 0.42 15.91
CA PHE A 294 1.24 0.55 17.14
C PHE A 294 1.95 1.92 17.19
N MET A 295 1.33 2.89 17.86
CA MET A 295 1.85 4.27 17.99
C MET A 295 1.69 4.80 19.41
N ALA A 296 2.80 5.30 19.96
CA ALA A 296 2.84 5.91 21.27
C ALA A 296 2.57 7.41 21.16
N GLY A 297 1.62 7.93 21.94
CA GLY A 297 1.38 9.36 22.09
C GLY A 297 2.29 10.02 23.12
N ALA A 298 2.99 9.24 23.95
CA ALA A 298 3.96 9.73 24.92
C ALA A 298 5.05 8.69 25.21
N PHE A 299 6.24 9.15 25.61
CA PHE A 299 7.39 8.28 25.84
C PHE A 299 7.21 7.28 26.98
N ASN A 300 6.41 7.62 27.99
CA ASN A 300 6.10 6.78 29.15
C ASN A 300 4.92 5.83 28.92
N GLN A 301 4.55 5.56 27.66
CA GLN A 301 3.53 4.57 27.34
C GLN A 301 4.14 3.22 26.99
N TYR A 302 3.47 2.14 27.36
CA TYR A 302 3.95 0.77 27.26
C TYR A 302 2.82 -0.15 26.83
N GLY A 303 3.17 -1.30 26.29
CA GLY A 303 2.20 -2.32 25.92
C GLY A 303 2.74 -3.28 24.89
N PHE A 304 1.91 -4.27 24.56
CA PHE A 304 2.23 -5.25 23.55
C PHE A 304 1.01 -5.71 22.75
N ILE A 305 1.30 -6.17 21.53
CA ILE A 305 0.42 -7.01 20.71
C ILE A 305 1.15 -8.33 20.49
N LYS A 306 0.53 -9.45 20.85
CA LYS A 306 1.07 -10.80 20.65
C LYS A 306 0.14 -11.58 19.71
N VAL A 307 0.68 -12.07 18.59
CA VAL A 307 0.01 -13.00 17.68
C VAL A 307 0.72 -14.34 17.78
N MET A 308 0.09 -15.29 18.47
CA MET A 308 0.73 -16.54 18.92
C MET A 308 -0.04 -17.77 18.45
N VAL A 309 0.67 -18.87 18.27
CA VAL A 309 0.10 -20.17 17.90
C VAL A 309 0.44 -21.17 18.98
N SER A 310 -0.55 -21.96 19.40
CA SER A 310 -0.34 -23.13 20.26
C SER A 310 -0.54 -24.43 19.51
N ASP A 311 0.12 -25.48 20.00
CA ASP A 311 0.02 -26.83 19.47
C ASP A 311 -1.18 -27.61 20.04
N SER A 312 -1.37 -28.83 19.54
CA SER A 312 -2.44 -29.73 19.98
C SER A 312 -2.36 -30.16 21.45
N ASP A 313 -1.20 -29.98 22.09
CA ASP A 313 -0.99 -30.27 23.51
C ASP A 313 -1.29 -29.06 24.41
N GLY A 314 -1.74 -27.94 23.81
CA GLY A 314 -2.02 -26.70 24.53
C GLY A 314 -0.75 -25.95 24.95
N LYS A 315 0.36 -26.12 24.24
CA LYS A 315 1.63 -25.45 24.51
C LYS A 315 1.94 -24.39 23.46
N PHE A 316 2.66 -23.35 23.84
CA PHE A 316 3.16 -22.35 22.91
C PHE A 316 4.03 -23.02 21.83
N LEU A 317 3.79 -22.67 20.56
CA LEU A 317 4.48 -23.24 19.41
C LEU A 317 5.37 -22.20 18.70
N TYR A 318 4.78 -21.11 18.22
CA TYR A 318 5.50 -19.98 17.65
C TYR A 318 4.62 -18.72 17.63
N GLY A 319 5.22 -17.57 17.39
CA GLY A 319 4.45 -16.35 17.18
C GLY A 319 5.30 -15.09 17.15
N LEU A 320 4.63 -13.95 17.03
CA LEU A 320 5.23 -12.63 16.94
C LEU A 320 4.71 -11.72 18.05
N GLU A 321 5.63 -10.98 18.65
CA GLU A 321 5.36 -9.96 19.66
C GLU A 321 5.78 -8.59 19.13
N THR A 322 4.86 -7.62 19.17
CA THR A 322 5.15 -6.19 19.06
C THR A 322 5.10 -5.61 20.46
N ILE A 323 6.19 -5.03 20.96
CA ILE A 323 6.28 -4.67 22.38
C ILE A 323 7.10 -3.42 22.63
N LYS A 324 6.54 -2.53 23.46
CA LYS A 324 7.22 -1.34 23.99
C LYS A 324 7.31 -1.46 25.49
N ARG A 325 8.50 -1.79 25.99
CA ARG A 325 8.75 -2.13 27.40
C ARG A 325 9.59 -1.11 28.18
N LYS A 326 9.95 0.02 27.57
CA LYS A 326 10.74 1.10 28.19
C LYS A 326 10.30 2.49 27.73
N ALA A 327 10.74 3.51 28.45
CA ALA A 327 10.57 4.91 28.07
C ALA A 327 11.26 5.23 26.72
N GLY A 328 10.67 6.13 25.95
CA GLY A 328 11.11 6.50 24.59
C GLY A 328 10.12 6.04 23.52
N LEU A 329 10.57 5.89 22.27
CA LEU A 329 9.75 5.37 21.16
C LEU A 329 10.23 4.00 20.64
N GLU A 330 11.44 3.56 21.02
CA GLU A 330 11.96 2.25 20.61
C GLU A 330 10.99 1.14 21.00
N THR A 331 10.56 0.41 19.99
CA THR A 331 9.60 -0.69 20.08
C THR A 331 10.19 -1.88 19.32
N GLU A 332 9.91 -3.09 19.81
CA GLU A 332 10.47 -4.32 19.27
C GLU A 332 9.41 -5.11 18.50
N TYR A 333 9.86 -5.85 17.49
CA TYR A 333 9.07 -6.83 16.74
C TYR A 333 9.82 -8.16 16.76
N ASN A 334 9.38 -9.10 17.58
CA ASN A 334 10.15 -10.28 17.96
C ASN A 334 9.43 -11.57 17.60
N PHE A 335 9.99 -12.34 16.65
CA PHE A 335 9.52 -13.69 16.39
C PHE A 335 10.15 -14.67 17.39
N MET A 336 9.31 -15.53 17.97
CA MET A 336 9.69 -16.52 18.97
C MET A 336 9.13 -17.88 18.59
N VAL A 337 9.83 -18.93 19.02
CA VAL A 337 9.42 -20.33 18.83
C VAL A 337 9.56 -21.08 20.15
N THR A 338 8.87 -22.20 20.27
CA THR A 338 9.04 -23.14 21.38
C THR A 338 10.51 -23.56 21.52
N ASP A 339 10.96 -23.75 22.75
CA ASP A 339 12.27 -24.35 23.06
C ASP A 339 12.25 -25.90 23.02
N GLY A 340 11.09 -26.50 22.73
CA GLY A 340 10.87 -27.94 22.74
C GLY A 340 10.69 -28.56 24.13
N LYS A 341 10.81 -27.77 25.20
CA LYS A 341 10.73 -28.19 26.61
C LYS A 341 9.54 -27.58 27.36
N GLY A 342 8.62 -26.95 26.63
CA GLY A 342 7.44 -26.30 27.19
C GLY A 342 7.62 -24.80 27.46
N GLY A 343 8.78 -24.23 27.10
CA GLY A 343 9.04 -22.80 27.10
C GLY A 343 9.18 -22.23 25.69
N TYR A 344 9.89 -21.11 25.59
CA TYR A 344 10.16 -20.41 24.34
C TYR A 344 11.63 -20.01 24.26
N LYS A 345 12.10 -19.74 23.03
CA LYS A 345 13.40 -19.11 22.78
C LYS A 345 13.25 -17.90 21.88
N HIS A 346 14.11 -16.90 22.12
CA HIS A 346 14.30 -15.82 21.18
C HIS A 346 15.01 -16.32 19.92
N THR A 347 14.62 -15.79 18.76
CA THR A 347 15.25 -16.09 17.48
C THR A 347 16.12 -14.92 17.02
N ASP A 348 16.81 -15.07 15.91
CA ASP A 348 17.50 -13.96 15.22
C ASP A 348 16.53 -13.05 14.45
N LEU A 349 15.27 -13.47 14.27
CA LEU A 349 14.20 -12.69 13.66
C LEU A 349 13.61 -11.70 14.68
N ARG A 350 14.38 -10.66 14.97
CA ARG A 350 14.03 -9.58 15.89
C ARG A 350 14.39 -8.24 15.28
N TRP A 351 13.44 -7.32 15.31
CA TRP A 351 13.60 -5.99 14.75
C TRP A 351 13.19 -4.91 15.74
N LYS A 352 13.63 -3.69 15.44
CA LYS A 352 13.28 -2.49 16.19
C LYS A 352 12.72 -1.44 15.25
N PHE A 353 11.83 -0.63 15.76
CA PHE A 353 11.24 0.52 15.08
C PHE A 353 10.88 1.60 16.11
N GLU A 354 10.55 2.81 15.63
CA GLU A 354 10.05 3.88 16.49
C GLU A 354 8.53 3.95 16.38
N ALA A 355 7.81 3.91 17.51
CA ALA A 355 6.34 3.97 17.53
C ALA A 355 5.78 5.39 17.31
N ASN A 356 6.27 6.10 16.29
CA ASN A 356 5.79 7.40 15.81
C ASN A 356 4.81 7.23 14.63
N ASP A 357 4.41 8.31 13.95
CA ASP A 357 3.55 8.30 12.76
C ASP A 357 4.32 8.23 11.42
N GLU A 358 5.64 8.33 11.44
CA GLU A 358 6.48 8.44 10.25
C GLU A 358 6.61 7.12 9.50
N ASN A 359 6.30 7.13 8.20
CA ASN A 359 6.34 5.95 7.33
C ASN A 359 7.72 5.29 7.23
N LYS A 360 8.79 6.07 7.38
CA LYS A 360 10.18 5.60 7.32
C LYS A 360 10.61 4.88 8.60
N ASP A 361 9.96 5.17 9.72
CA ASP A 361 10.36 4.67 11.03
C ASP A 361 9.41 3.59 11.53
N ASN A 362 8.11 3.68 11.23
CA ASN A 362 7.07 2.81 11.77
C ASN A 362 6.33 1.99 10.68
N PRO A 363 6.52 0.66 10.62
CA PRO A 363 5.74 -0.19 9.70
C PRO A 363 4.28 -0.38 10.13
N PHE A 364 3.92 0.02 11.36
CA PHE A 364 2.61 -0.19 11.99
C PHE A 364 1.87 1.13 12.27
N ASN A 365 1.96 2.09 11.35
CA ASN A 365 1.11 3.28 11.35
C ASN A 365 -0.21 3.02 10.57
N PRO A 366 -1.18 3.95 10.57
CA PRO A 366 -2.53 3.69 10.06
C PRO A 366 -2.60 3.43 8.56
N ALA A 367 -1.68 4.01 7.78
CA ALA A 367 -1.59 3.77 6.34
C ALA A 367 -0.93 2.41 6.01
N ARG A 368 -0.34 1.75 7.01
CA ARG A 368 0.40 0.48 6.89
C ARG A 368 -0.19 -0.55 7.87
N GLY A 369 0.66 -1.37 8.49
CA GLY A 369 0.25 -2.28 9.56
C GLY A 369 0.17 -3.76 9.18
N TRP A 370 0.22 -4.11 7.90
CA TRP A 370 0.08 -5.49 7.44
C TRP A 370 1.31 -6.33 7.77
N SER A 371 1.08 -7.53 8.30
CA SER A 371 2.11 -8.54 8.49
C SER A 371 1.58 -9.94 8.23
N ASP A 372 2.50 -10.85 7.95
CA ASP A 372 2.20 -12.27 7.81
C ASP A 372 3.32 -13.17 8.37
N ILE A 373 2.89 -14.37 8.75
CA ILE A 373 3.77 -15.52 9.00
C ILE A 373 3.32 -16.62 8.05
N LYS A 374 4.27 -17.15 7.28
CA LYS A 374 4.09 -18.42 6.57
C LYS A 374 4.97 -19.47 7.22
N ARG A 375 4.39 -20.59 7.61
CA ARG A 375 5.10 -21.74 8.14
C ARG A 375 4.92 -22.94 7.23
N ILE A 376 6.02 -23.65 6.97
CA ILE A 376 6.05 -24.94 6.31
C ILE A 376 6.83 -25.89 7.22
N ASP A 377 6.12 -26.62 8.06
CA ASP A 377 6.65 -27.56 9.04
C ASP A 377 7.67 -26.91 9.99
N ASP A 378 8.97 -27.09 9.75
CA ASP A 378 10.07 -26.48 10.50
C ASP A 378 10.60 -25.16 9.88
N LYS A 379 10.15 -24.80 8.69
CA LYS A 379 10.53 -23.55 8.01
C LYS A 379 9.51 -22.46 8.29
N VAL A 380 9.98 -21.26 8.59
CA VAL A 380 9.15 -20.08 8.81
C VAL A 380 9.65 -18.94 7.93
N SER A 381 8.71 -18.20 7.34
CA SER A 381 8.91 -16.97 6.58
C SER A 381 8.09 -15.87 7.26
N VAL A 382 8.78 -14.85 7.79
CA VAL A 382 8.17 -13.72 8.50
C VAL A 382 8.26 -12.47 7.62
N PHE A 383 7.16 -11.74 7.47
CA PHE A 383 7.19 -10.42 6.86
C PHE A 383 7.67 -9.36 7.84
N TRP A 384 8.62 -8.53 7.40
CA TRP A 384 9.05 -7.34 8.11
C TRP A 384 9.34 -6.21 7.13
N PHE A 385 8.60 -5.11 7.28
CA PHE A 385 8.82 -3.82 6.62
C PHE A 385 9.12 -3.92 5.10
N GLY A 386 8.28 -4.65 4.38
CA GLY A 386 8.38 -4.82 2.92
C GLY A 386 9.24 -5.99 2.45
N SER A 387 9.89 -6.71 3.37
CA SER A 387 10.74 -7.87 3.08
C SER A 387 10.24 -9.13 3.77
N ARG A 388 10.66 -10.30 3.29
CA ARG A 388 10.40 -11.59 3.93
C ARG A 388 11.71 -12.25 4.36
N TYR A 389 11.70 -12.81 5.57
CA TYR A 389 12.87 -13.44 6.19
C TYR A 389 12.57 -14.90 6.51
N GLU A 390 13.32 -15.80 5.90
CA GLU A 390 13.14 -17.25 6.06
C GLU A 390 14.16 -17.87 7.01
N ARG A 391 13.70 -18.74 7.91
CA ARG A 391 14.52 -19.50 8.86
C ARG A 391 13.97 -20.91 9.05
N THR A 392 14.83 -21.81 9.52
CA THR A 392 14.45 -23.17 9.91
C THR A 392 14.65 -23.34 11.40
N PHE A 393 13.62 -23.85 12.08
CA PHE A 393 13.58 -24.10 13.52
C PHE A 393 13.20 -25.55 13.75
N SER A 394 14.19 -26.39 14.08
CA SER A 394 13.98 -27.83 14.29
C SER A 394 12.96 -28.16 15.37
N GLU A 395 12.75 -27.27 16.34
CA GLU A 395 11.77 -27.45 17.43
C GLU A 395 10.31 -27.44 16.96
N LEU A 396 10.07 -26.95 15.74
CA LEU A 396 8.75 -26.94 15.11
C LEU A 396 8.48 -28.23 14.31
N LYS A 397 9.49 -29.05 14.03
CA LYS A 397 9.37 -30.21 13.15
C LYS A 397 8.27 -31.16 13.62
N GLY A 398 7.30 -31.44 12.76
CA GLY A 398 6.19 -32.36 13.02
C GLY A 398 5.14 -31.88 14.03
N LYS A 399 5.31 -30.69 14.62
CA LYS A 399 4.36 -30.15 15.62
C LYS A 399 3.22 -29.41 14.94
N LYS A 400 1.99 -29.83 15.22
CA LYS A 400 0.81 -29.27 14.57
C LYS A 400 0.27 -28.07 15.33
N SER A 401 0.00 -27.00 14.60
CA SER A 401 -0.75 -25.83 15.07
C SER A 401 -2.20 -26.21 15.34
N ALA A 402 -2.77 -25.76 16.47
CA ALA A 402 -4.14 -26.07 16.89
C ALA A 402 -4.99 -24.84 17.20
N LYS A 403 -4.39 -23.76 17.72
CA LYS A 403 -5.10 -22.50 17.98
C LYS A 403 -4.27 -21.30 17.57
N LEU A 404 -4.94 -20.24 17.12
CA LEU A 404 -4.37 -18.92 16.90
C LEU A 404 -4.87 -17.96 18.00
N HIS A 405 -3.94 -17.19 18.57
CA HIS A 405 -4.19 -16.28 19.66
C HIS A 405 -3.78 -14.86 19.27
N VAL A 406 -4.59 -13.88 19.67
CA VAL A 406 -4.25 -12.46 19.63
C VAL A 406 -4.43 -11.91 21.04
N ALA A 407 -3.38 -11.32 21.61
CA ALA A 407 -3.44 -10.69 22.92
C ALA A 407 -2.90 -9.25 22.85
N LEU A 408 -3.59 -8.35 23.55
CA LEU A 408 -3.21 -6.95 23.72
C LEU A 408 -3.07 -6.71 25.22
N GLY A 409 -2.01 -6.04 25.67
CA GLY A 409 -1.78 -5.89 27.10
C GLY A 409 -0.95 -4.70 27.55
N PHE A 410 -1.13 -4.39 28.83
CA PHE A 410 -0.33 -3.48 29.64
C PHE A 410 0.98 -4.12 30.07
N ILE A 411 1.97 -3.28 30.36
CA ILE A 411 3.23 -3.71 30.98
C ILE A 411 3.42 -2.98 32.31
N ASN A 412 3.51 -3.75 33.39
CA ASN A 412 3.72 -3.27 34.76
C ASN A 412 2.79 -2.13 35.19
N GLY A 413 1.52 -2.15 34.76
CA GLY A 413 0.53 -1.11 35.06
C GLY A 413 0.84 0.29 34.50
N ASN A 414 1.83 0.43 33.60
CA ASN A 414 2.16 1.71 32.99
C ASN A 414 1.07 2.17 32.00
N PRO A 415 1.00 3.48 31.68
CA PRO A 415 0.06 4.00 30.69
C PRO A 415 0.15 3.23 29.36
N LEU A 416 -1.01 2.89 28.79
CA LEU A 416 -1.09 2.13 27.53
C LEU A 416 -0.59 2.96 26.34
N VAL A 417 0.04 2.30 25.38
CA VAL A 417 0.29 2.86 24.04
C VAL A 417 -1.00 3.39 23.43
N THR A 418 -1.00 4.67 23.03
CA THR A 418 -2.21 5.40 22.62
C THR A 418 -2.98 4.72 21.49
N ARG A 419 -2.28 4.23 20.47
CA ARG A 419 -2.88 3.50 19.34
C ARG A 419 -2.24 2.12 19.30
N MET A 420 -2.86 1.15 19.98
CA MET A 420 -2.44 -0.24 19.99
C MET A 420 -3.61 -1.10 19.54
N TYR A 421 -3.70 -1.33 18.23
CA TYR A 421 -4.88 -1.87 17.57
C TYR A 421 -4.55 -3.08 16.71
N VAL A 422 -5.54 -3.98 16.56
CA VAL A 422 -5.58 -5.00 15.52
C VAL A 422 -6.81 -4.75 14.68
N ASP A 423 -6.65 -4.63 13.37
CA ASP A 423 -7.73 -4.17 12.50
C ASP A 423 -8.27 -5.29 11.60
N GLY A 424 -7.61 -6.43 11.60
CA GLY A 424 -8.01 -7.60 10.86
C GLY A 424 -7.07 -8.75 11.11
N ILE A 425 -7.59 -9.97 11.07
CA ILE A 425 -6.81 -11.19 11.19
C ILE A 425 -7.45 -12.30 10.37
N LYS A 426 -6.61 -13.15 9.76
CA LYS A 426 -7.07 -14.36 9.08
C LYS A 426 -6.06 -15.46 9.15
N TYR A 427 -6.56 -16.68 8.96
CA TYR A 427 -5.77 -17.88 8.96
C TYR A 427 -6.12 -18.73 7.73
N ARG A 428 -5.09 -19.35 7.16
CA ARG A 428 -5.21 -20.37 6.13
C ARG A 428 -4.30 -21.54 6.48
N LYS A 429 -4.85 -22.75 6.49
CA LYS A 429 -4.11 -24.00 6.53
C LYS A 429 -3.82 -24.41 5.09
N ASP A 430 -2.55 -24.43 4.73
CA ASP A 430 -2.10 -24.98 3.46
C ASP A 430 -2.05 -26.51 3.59
N ASN A 431 -2.30 -27.23 2.51
CA ASN A 431 -2.28 -28.70 2.49
C ASN A 431 -1.08 -29.27 1.73
N VAL A 432 -0.11 -28.40 1.38
CA VAL A 432 1.16 -28.75 0.74
C VAL A 432 2.30 -27.88 1.27
N ALA A 433 3.52 -28.39 1.16
CA ALA A 433 4.71 -27.72 1.67
C ALA A 433 5.26 -26.60 0.77
N PHE A 434 5.03 -26.61 -0.55
CA PHE A 434 5.73 -25.69 -1.47
C PHE A 434 4.83 -24.57 -1.99
N GLY A 435 5.36 -23.34 -2.02
CA GLY A 435 4.64 -22.12 -2.43
C GLY A 435 4.09 -22.16 -3.86
N TYR A 436 4.81 -22.79 -4.79
CA TYR A 436 4.35 -22.99 -6.18
C TYR A 436 3.22 -24.01 -6.29
N ASN A 437 3.09 -24.90 -5.30
CA ASN A 437 2.12 -25.98 -5.30
C ASN A 437 0.90 -25.70 -4.40
N ILE A 438 0.84 -24.57 -3.68
CA ILE A 438 -0.30 -24.23 -2.81
C ILE A 438 -1.55 -24.29 -3.68
N PRO A 439 -2.45 -25.25 -3.43
CA PRO A 439 -3.69 -25.31 -4.17
C PRO A 439 -4.42 -23.99 -3.91
N ASN A 440 -4.60 -23.23 -4.98
CA ASN A 440 -5.45 -22.05 -5.04
C ASN A 440 -4.95 -20.89 -4.15
N PRO A 441 -3.84 -20.21 -4.53
CA PRO A 441 -3.33 -19.07 -3.76
C PRO A 441 -4.39 -17.97 -3.55
N TYR A 442 -5.34 -17.83 -4.47
CA TYR A 442 -6.38 -16.79 -4.49
C TYR A 442 -7.73 -17.39 -4.06
N GLY A 443 -7.85 -17.72 -2.78
CA GLY A 443 -9.07 -18.33 -2.24
C GLY A 443 -10.14 -17.32 -1.85
N VAL A 444 -11.29 -17.84 -1.42
CA VAL A 444 -12.48 -17.04 -1.07
C VAL A 444 -12.13 -15.90 -0.11
N GLY A 445 -12.67 -14.70 -0.37
CA GLY A 445 -12.45 -13.49 0.44
C GLY A 445 -11.15 -12.73 0.15
N SER A 446 -10.20 -13.34 -0.57
CA SER A 446 -8.95 -12.67 -0.94
C SER A 446 -9.21 -11.48 -1.87
N ASN A 447 -8.43 -10.41 -1.71
CA ASN A 447 -8.47 -9.26 -2.60
C ASN A 447 -7.18 -9.19 -3.44
N ILE A 448 -7.36 -9.20 -4.76
CA ILE A 448 -6.27 -9.21 -5.73
C ILE A 448 -6.21 -7.85 -6.41
N VAL A 449 -5.00 -7.28 -6.52
CA VAL A 449 -4.76 -6.01 -7.21
C VAL A 449 -3.58 -6.16 -8.16
N ILE A 450 -3.84 -6.01 -9.46
CA ILE A 450 -2.82 -5.89 -10.52
C ILE A 450 -2.76 -4.41 -10.89
N ASN A 451 -1.71 -3.71 -10.50
CA ASN A 451 -1.58 -2.27 -10.73
C ASN A 451 -0.52 -1.99 -11.80
N GLY A 452 -0.97 -1.54 -12.98
CA GLY A 452 -0.11 -1.20 -14.12
C GLY A 452 0.67 0.10 -13.97
N GLU A 453 0.27 1.00 -13.06
CA GLU A 453 0.93 2.30 -12.85
C GLU A 453 2.27 2.15 -12.14
N ASN A 454 2.29 1.33 -11.07
CA ASN A 454 3.48 1.09 -10.27
C ASN A 454 4.03 -0.34 -10.44
N LYS A 455 3.45 -1.14 -11.34
CA LYS A 455 3.88 -2.51 -11.67
C LYS A 455 3.91 -3.41 -10.44
N THR A 456 2.85 -3.37 -9.64
CA THR A 456 2.70 -4.22 -8.46
C THR A 456 1.59 -5.25 -8.63
N PHE A 457 1.80 -6.42 -8.04
CA PHE A 457 0.78 -7.45 -7.88
C PHE A 457 0.60 -7.71 -6.38
N LEU A 458 -0.59 -7.41 -5.86
CA LEU A 458 -0.90 -7.53 -4.44
C LEU A 458 -1.97 -8.60 -4.24
N VAL A 459 -1.75 -9.43 -3.22
CA VAL A 459 -2.76 -10.32 -2.65
C VAL A 459 -2.94 -9.89 -1.20
N ASP A 460 -4.13 -9.42 -0.86
CA ASP A 460 -4.46 -8.92 0.48
C ASP A 460 -3.50 -7.82 0.97
N ASN A 461 -3.18 -6.89 0.06
CA ASN A 461 -2.22 -5.78 0.25
C ASN A 461 -0.76 -6.20 0.49
N ILE A 462 -0.43 -7.47 0.30
CA ILE A 462 0.95 -7.97 0.33
C ILE A 462 1.44 -8.21 -1.09
N ALA A 463 2.60 -7.66 -1.42
CA ALA A 463 3.22 -7.84 -2.73
C ALA A 463 3.59 -9.32 -2.99
N LYS A 464 3.20 -9.83 -4.16
CA LYS A 464 3.44 -11.22 -4.62
C LYS A 464 4.02 -11.25 -6.03
N LEU A 465 4.96 -10.37 -6.35
CA LEU A 465 5.53 -10.27 -7.72
C LEU A 465 6.08 -11.60 -8.26
N ASN A 466 6.51 -12.51 -7.39
CA ASN A 466 6.93 -13.86 -7.74
C ASN A 466 5.80 -14.76 -8.30
N HIS A 467 4.55 -14.31 -8.29
CA HIS A 467 3.41 -14.97 -8.93
C HIS A 467 3.16 -14.45 -10.35
N VAL A 468 3.82 -13.36 -10.77
CA VAL A 468 3.72 -12.89 -12.16
C VAL A 468 4.56 -13.82 -13.02
N VAL A 469 3.94 -14.44 -14.04
CA VAL A 469 4.64 -15.38 -14.92
C VAL A 469 5.63 -14.64 -15.80
N ASP A 470 6.80 -15.25 -16.00
CA ASP A 470 7.87 -14.70 -16.83
C ASP A 470 7.35 -14.30 -18.23
N TYR A 471 7.91 -13.22 -18.77
CA TYR A 471 7.51 -12.62 -20.06
C TYR A 471 6.10 -12.02 -20.13
N SER A 472 5.35 -12.02 -19.03
CA SER A 472 4.11 -11.24 -18.92
C SER A 472 4.35 -9.75 -19.15
N LYS A 473 3.41 -9.11 -19.85
CA LYS A 473 3.43 -7.66 -20.08
C LYS A 473 2.47 -6.97 -19.12
N TRP A 474 2.93 -5.94 -18.42
CA TRP A 474 2.03 -5.00 -17.76
C TRP A 474 1.15 -4.34 -18.82
N LEU A 475 -0.15 -4.66 -18.79
CA LEU A 475 -1.08 -4.23 -19.83
C LEU A 475 -1.28 -2.72 -19.80
N LYS A 476 -1.65 -2.18 -20.96
CA LYS A 476 -2.06 -0.80 -21.15
C LYS A 476 -3.39 -0.76 -21.88
N ILE A 477 -4.20 0.25 -21.63
CA ILE A 477 -5.45 0.46 -22.37
C ILE A 477 -5.13 1.36 -23.57
N PRO A 478 -5.29 0.89 -24.82
CA PRO A 478 -5.03 1.70 -26.01
C PRO A 478 -6.02 2.89 -26.10
N VAL A 479 -5.69 3.89 -26.91
CA VAL A 479 -6.59 5.00 -27.22
C VAL A 479 -7.83 4.50 -27.97
N GLY A 480 -8.99 5.07 -27.67
CA GLY A 480 -10.28 4.67 -28.24
C GLY A 480 -10.91 3.50 -27.50
N THR A 481 -11.74 2.75 -28.21
CA THR A 481 -12.46 1.59 -27.65
C THR A 481 -11.64 0.32 -27.82
N SER A 482 -11.58 -0.48 -26.75
CA SER A 482 -10.90 -1.77 -26.72
C SER A 482 -11.57 -2.73 -25.73
N THR A 483 -11.14 -3.97 -25.73
CA THR A 483 -11.58 -4.98 -24.76
C THR A 483 -10.43 -5.37 -23.84
N LEU A 484 -10.75 -5.66 -22.57
CA LEU A 484 -9.88 -6.42 -21.67
C LEU A 484 -10.59 -7.71 -21.31
N GLU A 485 -9.99 -8.84 -21.70
CA GLU A 485 -10.46 -10.17 -21.35
C GLU A 485 -9.71 -10.68 -20.13
N ILE A 486 -10.44 -11.28 -19.19
CA ILE A 486 -9.89 -11.90 -17.99
C ILE A 486 -10.37 -13.35 -17.94
N SER A 487 -9.41 -14.28 -17.95
CA SER A 487 -9.64 -15.70 -17.74
C SER A 487 -9.30 -16.06 -16.30
N THR A 488 -10.12 -16.89 -15.67
CA THR A 488 -9.84 -17.51 -14.36
C THR A 488 -9.55 -19.00 -14.52
N SER A 489 -9.12 -19.68 -13.46
CA SER A 489 -8.97 -21.15 -13.47
C SER A 489 -10.25 -21.84 -13.95
N SER A 490 -10.14 -22.94 -14.68
CA SER A 490 -11.30 -23.66 -15.24
C SER A 490 -12.26 -24.21 -14.17
N TRP A 491 -11.74 -24.48 -12.96
CA TRP A 491 -12.47 -24.95 -11.79
C TRP A 491 -12.94 -23.82 -10.87
N ASN A 492 -12.78 -22.55 -11.26
CA ASN A 492 -13.32 -21.41 -10.54
C ASN A 492 -14.85 -21.41 -10.66
N ASN A 493 -15.54 -21.86 -9.60
CA ASN A 493 -16.99 -22.08 -9.60
C ASN A 493 -17.81 -20.79 -9.70
N ILE A 494 -17.35 -19.72 -9.05
CA ILE A 494 -18.01 -18.41 -9.00
C ILE A 494 -16.96 -17.36 -9.36
N LYS A 495 -17.24 -16.60 -10.43
CA LYS A 495 -16.33 -15.56 -10.92
C LYS A 495 -16.07 -14.51 -9.83
N PRO A 496 -14.84 -13.98 -9.73
CA PRO A 496 -14.54 -12.86 -8.85
C PRO A 496 -15.38 -11.63 -9.19
N THR A 497 -15.58 -10.77 -8.20
CA THR A 497 -16.10 -9.42 -8.45
C THR A 497 -14.94 -8.55 -8.93
N PHE A 498 -14.96 -8.22 -10.21
CA PHE A 498 -13.89 -7.45 -10.85
C PHE A 498 -14.21 -5.95 -10.89
N SER A 499 -13.16 -5.13 -10.85
CA SER A 499 -13.23 -3.73 -11.25
C SER A 499 -11.95 -3.32 -11.96
N ILE A 500 -12.08 -2.46 -12.98
CA ILE A 500 -10.96 -1.83 -13.67
C ILE A 500 -11.02 -0.34 -13.37
N ALA A 501 -9.90 0.24 -12.94
CA ALA A 501 -9.74 1.67 -12.82
C ALA A 501 -8.56 2.14 -13.66
N PHE A 502 -8.67 3.31 -14.29
CA PHE A 502 -7.54 3.98 -14.95
C PHE A 502 -7.80 5.48 -15.06
N GLU A 503 -6.74 6.27 -15.07
CA GLU A 503 -6.78 7.68 -15.46
C GLU A 503 -6.46 7.82 -16.96
N GLU A 504 -7.19 8.72 -17.62
CA GLU A 504 -6.88 9.09 -19.00
C GLU A 504 -5.63 9.98 -19.03
N ARG A 505 -4.91 9.93 -20.15
CA ARG A 505 -3.62 10.60 -20.30
C ARG A 505 -3.51 11.33 -21.63
N TRP A 506 -2.78 12.43 -21.65
CA TRP A 506 -2.57 13.27 -22.84
C TRP A 506 -1.12 13.69 -23.03
N LEU A 507 -0.64 13.69 -24.28
CA LEU A 507 0.56 14.40 -24.73
C LEU A 507 0.34 15.89 -24.83
#